data_AF-A0A345UG45-F1
#
_entry.id   AF-A0A345UG45-F1
#
_cell.length_a   1.000
_cell.length_b   1.000
_cell.length_c   1.000
_cell.angle_alpha   90.00
_cell.angle_beta   90.00
_cell.angle_gamma   90.00
#
_symmetry.space_group_name_H-M   'P 1'
#
loop_
_entity.id
_entity.type
_entity.pdbx_description
1 polymer ?
#
loop_
_entity_poly.entity_id
_entity_poly.type
_entity_poly.pdbx_seq_one_letter_code
_entity_poly.pdbx_strand_id
1 'polypeptide(L)'
;MVCLGLKLADIRKHTNPAEALYKDGFSHRFIIKTYLHIMSDNDKPWKPIRVAVLIYEGAEVLDYAGPFEVFYTAGRMSVRAGQYKPVFSPSLFGEIKGPIETRPGFTVSATCDFDSLPKPDVLIVPGGDHEPQLTNTKLLQKMRSLYAEGCLIASVCTGAFIVAESGLLNGKECTTHHEDAAGLQQRYPKIRVIPDKRIVAAACGRIFTSAGISAGIDLSLELVSRLADETLARETARNMAYRWEEINKDHHRK
;
A
#
# COMPACT_ATOMS: atom_id res chain seq x y z
N MET A 1 13.52 16.58 34.55
CA MET A 1 14.98 16.34 34.68
C MET A 1 15.13 15.26 35.74
N VAL A 2 15.70 14.09 35.50
CA VAL A 2 16.92 13.77 34.78
C VAL A 2 16.78 12.40 34.07
N CYS A 3 17.50 12.26 32.96
CA CYS A 3 17.82 11.05 32.21
C CYS A 3 17.84 9.74 33.03
N LEU A 4 17.36 8.63 32.45
CA LEU A 4 18.20 7.43 32.25
C LEU A 4 17.52 6.42 31.30
N GLY A 5 18.15 6.19 30.15
CA GLY A 5 18.49 4.83 29.70
C GLY A 5 17.55 4.09 28.74
N LEU A 6 16.27 3.95 29.03
CA LEU A 6 15.42 3.02 28.29
C LEU A 6 14.25 3.72 27.60
N LYS A 7 14.28 3.76 26.27
CA LYS A 7 13.08 4.08 25.50
C LYS A 7 12.07 2.97 25.74
N LEU A 8 10.77 3.28 25.76
CA LEU A 8 9.69 2.26 25.81
C LEU A 8 9.87 1.14 24.77
N ALA A 9 10.50 1.45 23.64
CA ALA A 9 10.88 0.49 22.60
C ALA A 9 11.94 -0.55 23.06
N ASP A 10 12.81 -0.22 24.02
CA ASP A 10 13.85 -1.11 24.53
C ASP A 10 13.31 -2.06 25.61
N ILE A 11 12.39 -1.58 26.45
CA ILE A 11 11.65 -2.41 27.42
C ILE A 11 10.83 -3.51 26.72
N ARG A 12 10.30 -3.23 25.52
CA ARG A 12 9.51 -4.15 24.69
C ARG A 12 10.34 -5.29 24.04
N LYS A 13 11.67 -5.18 24.00
CA LYS A 13 12.57 -6.21 23.42
C LYS A 13 12.98 -7.29 24.43
N HIS A 14 12.72 -7.07 25.73
CA HIS A 14 13.03 -8.05 26.75
C HIS A 14 11.93 -9.12 26.83
N THR A 15 12.34 -10.38 26.94
CA THR A 15 11.45 -11.53 27.20
C THR A 15 10.65 -11.38 28.50
N ASN A 16 11.12 -10.55 29.44
CA ASN A 16 10.41 -10.14 30.64
C ASN A 16 10.55 -8.63 30.91
N PRO A 17 9.65 -7.78 30.38
CA PRO A 17 9.71 -6.32 30.49
C PRO A 17 9.65 -5.81 31.94
N ALA A 18 9.00 -6.55 32.84
CA ALA A 18 8.90 -6.19 34.24
C ALA A 18 10.25 -6.31 34.96
N GLU A 19 11.03 -7.36 34.66
CA GLU A 19 12.31 -7.62 35.31
C GLU A 19 13.39 -6.58 34.95
N ALA A 20 13.39 -6.07 33.71
CA ALA A 20 14.25 -4.97 33.29
C ALA A 20 13.94 -3.68 34.07
N LEU A 21 12.65 -3.34 34.20
CA LEU A 21 12.21 -2.17 34.96
C LEU A 21 12.49 -2.27 36.47
N TYR A 22 12.49 -3.48 37.04
CA TYR A 22 12.90 -3.70 38.44
C TYR A 22 14.40 -3.43 38.64
N LYS A 23 15.25 -3.88 37.71
CA LYS A 23 16.71 -3.68 37.79
C LYS A 23 17.12 -2.20 37.73
N ASP A 24 16.29 -1.36 37.09
CA ASP A 24 16.52 0.08 36.99
C ASP A 24 15.87 0.90 38.13
N GLY A 25 15.37 0.25 39.19
CA GLY A 25 14.91 0.92 40.40
C GLY A 25 13.56 1.64 40.27
N PHE A 26 12.75 1.32 39.26
CA PHE A 26 11.40 1.87 39.15
C PHE A 26 10.48 1.33 40.24
N SER A 27 9.61 2.18 40.78
CA SER A 27 8.65 1.75 41.81
C SER A 27 7.69 0.68 41.27
N HIS A 28 7.30 -0.29 42.12
CA HIS A 28 6.29 -1.31 41.80
C HIS A 28 5.04 -0.73 41.10
N ARG A 29 4.54 0.42 41.57
CA ARG A 29 3.35 1.07 41.00
C ARG A 29 3.57 1.57 39.57
N PHE A 30 4.78 2.02 39.24
CA PHE A 30 5.16 2.47 37.90
C PHE A 30 5.35 1.28 36.94
N ILE A 31 6.00 0.21 37.43
CA ILE A 31 6.20 -1.04 36.66
C ILE A 31 4.85 -1.66 36.33
N ILE A 32 3.97 -1.82 37.32
CA ILE A 32 2.62 -2.38 37.12
C ILE A 32 1.83 -1.53 36.13
N LYS A 33 1.86 -0.19 36.25
CA LYS A 33 1.13 0.68 35.31
C LYS A 33 1.67 0.59 33.88
N THR A 34 2.99 0.50 33.71
CA THR A 34 3.64 0.35 32.39
C THR A 34 3.38 -1.03 31.79
N TYR A 35 3.48 -2.09 32.60
CA TYR A 35 3.19 -3.47 32.21
C TYR A 35 1.70 -3.65 31.86
N LEU A 36 0.78 -3.13 32.67
CA LEU A 36 -0.65 -3.11 32.38
C LEU A 36 -0.99 -2.28 31.14
N HIS A 37 -0.29 -1.17 30.89
CA HIS A 37 -0.47 -0.40 29.66
C HIS A 37 -0.01 -1.19 28.42
N ILE A 38 1.16 -1.83 28.50
CA ILE A 38 1.69 -2.73 27.46
C ILE A 38 0.72 -3.90 27.21
N MET A 39 0.18 -4.51 28.27
CA MET A 39 -0.79 -5.61 28.14
C MET A 39 -2.15 -5.12 27.63
N SER A 40 -2.63 -3.94 28.05
CA SER A 40 -3.93 -3.40 27.62
C SER A 40 -3.98 -3.04 26.14
N ASP A 41 -2.84 -2.68 25.54
CA ASP A 41 -2.73 -2.50 24.08
C ASP A 41 -2.53 -3.83 23.33
N ASN A 42 -2.03 -4.89 23.99
CA ASN A 42 -1.95 -6.24 23.41
C ASN A 42 -3.32 -6.93 23.27
N ASP A 43 -4.30 -6.53 24.07
CA ASP A 43 -5.65 -7.10 24.06
C ASP A 43 -6.59 -6.47 23.00
N LYS A 44 -6.20 -5.34 22.39
CA LYS A 44 -6.97 -4.76 21.28
C LYS A 44 -6.75 -5.59 20.00
N PRO A 45 -7.82 -5.91 19.26
CA PRO A 45 -7.68 -6.61 17.99
C PRO A 45 -6.81 -5.79 17.04
N TRP A 46 -5.75 -6.42 16.52
CA TRP A 46 -4.87 -5.81 15.55
C TRP A 46 -5.65 -5.46 14.28
N LYS A 47 -5.63 -4.18 13.91
CA LYS A 47 -6.32 -3.66 12.74
C LYS A 47 -5.32 -2.93 11.85
N PRO A 48 -4.56 -3.65 11.00
CA PRO A 48 -3.64 -3.01 10.07
C PRO A 48 -4.42 -2.33 8.94
N ILE A 49 -3.73 -1.45 8.23
CA ILE A 49 -4.14 -0.97 6.91
C ILE A 49 -3.91 -2.13 5.93
N ARG A 50 -5.00 -2.68 5.41
CA ARG A 50 -4.98 -3.81 4.49
C ARG A 50 -4.76 -3.33 3.07
N VAL A 51 -3.72 -3.87 2.43
CA VAL A 51 -3.37 -3.55 1.05
C VAL A 51 -3.58 -4.80 0.20
N ALA A 52 -4.62 -4.80 -0.63
CA ALA A 52 -4.84 -5.86 -1.60
C ALA A 52 -4.12 -5.50 -2.89
N VAL A 53 -3.25 -6.37 -3.36
CA VAL A 53 -2.54 -6.22 -4.64
C VAL A 53 -3.09 -7.26 -5.61
N LEU A 54 -3.70 -6.80 -6.69
CA LEU A 54 -4.24 -7.67 -7.71
C LEU A 54 -3.09 -8.38 -8.44
N ILE A 55 -3.28 -9.67 -8.73
CA ILE A 55 -2.46 -10.42 -9.68
C ILE A 55 -3.38 -11.13 -10.68
N TYR A 56 -2.93 -11.20 -11.93
CA TYR A 56 -3.63 -11.85 -13.02
C TYR A 56 -2.62 -12.37 -14.05
N GLU A 57 -3.08 -13.24 -14.96
CA GLU A 57 -2.24 -13.78 -16.02
C GLU A 57 -1.74 -12.65 -16.95
N GLY A 58 -0.43 -12.52 -17.09
CA GLY A 58 0.17 -11.42 -17.86
C GLY A 58 0.45 -10.13 -17.07
N ALA A 59 0.19 -10.09 -15.75
CA ALA A 59 0.52 -8.92 -14.91
C ALA A 59 2.03 -8.65 -14.87
N GLU A 60 2.42 -7.37 -14.98
CA GLU A 60 3.83 -6.98 -14.95
C GLU A 60 4.44 -7.19 -13.56
N VAL A 61 5.57 -7.91 -13.49
CA VAL A 61 6.12 -8.41 -12.21
C VAL A 61 6.34 -7.30 -11.20
N LEU A 62 6.99 -6.21 -11.62
CA LEU A 62 7.33 -5.12 -10.70
C LEU A 62 6.15 -4.17 -10.41
N ASP A 63 5.08 -4.21 -11.21
CA ASP A 63 3.89 -3.40 -10.96
C ASP A 63 3.09 -3.88 -9.76
N TYR A 64 3.14 -5.18 -9.44
CA TYR A 64 2.56 -5.73 -8.21
C TYR A 64 3.61 -5.97 -7.13
N ALA A 65 4.81 -6.45 -7.49
CA ALA A 65 5.84 -6.80 -6.51
C ALA A 65 6.47 -5.57 -5.86
N GLY A 66 6.66 -4.48 -6.63
CA GLY A 66 7.19 -3.21 -6.11
C GLY A 66 6.29 -2.62 -5.01
N PRO A 67 5.00 -2.37 -5.29
CA PRO A 67 4.05 -1.94 -4.26
C PRO A 67 3.96 -2.89 -3.07
N PHE A 68 3.88 -4.20 -3.33
CA PHE A 68 3.85 -5.19 -2.25
C PHE A 68 5.05 -5.04 -1.30
N GLU A 69 6.27 -4.94 -1.86
CA GLU A 69 7.49 -4.81 -1.08
C GLU A 69 7.55 -3.50 -0.29
N VAL A 70 7.09 -2.38 -0.87
CA VAL A 70 7.01 -1.09 -0.16
C VAL A 70 6.12 -1.19 1.07
N PHE A 71 4.89 -1.70 0.93
CA PHE A 71 3.98 -1.82 2.06
C PHE A 71 4.44 -2.84 3.09
N TYR A 72 5.05 -3.96 2.65
CA TYR A 72 5.62 -4.95 3.55
C TYR A 72 6.77 -4.35 4.38
N THR A 73 7.69 -3.66 3.71
CA THR A 73 8.83 -3.01 4.39
C THR A 73 8.38 -1.85 5.28
N ALA A 74 7.38 -1.05 4.89
CA ALA A 74 6.77 -0.06 5.77
C ALA A 74 6.16 -0.69 7.03
N GLY A 75 5.47 -1.83 6.88
CA GLY A 75 5.00 -2.63 8.00
C GLY A 75 6.13 -3.02 8.96
N ARG A 76 7.24 -3.55 8.44
CA ARG A 76 8.42 -3.90 9.25
C ARG A 76 9.07 -2.67 9.91
N MET A 77 9.20 -1.55 9.19
CA MET A 77 9.81 -0.33 9.71
C MET A 77 8.97 0.30 10.80
N SER A 78 7.64 0.19 10.74
CA SER A 78 6.75 0.67 11.80
C SER A 78 7.00 -0.07 13.12
N VAL A 79 7.25 -1.39 13.07
CA VAL A 79 7.59 -2.19 14.25
C VAL A 79 8.97 -1.79 14.79
N ARG A 80 9.94 -1.58 13.91
CA ARG A 80 11.27 -1.09 14.30
C ARG A 80 11.23 0.29 14.96
N ALA A 81 10.29 1.15 14.55
CA ALA A 81 10.02 2.45 15.15
C ALA A 81 9.24 2.38 16.47
N GLY A 82 8.85 1.18 16.91
CA GLY A 82 8.25 0.93 18.23
C GLY A 82 6.78 0.50 18.19
N GLN A 83 6.16 0.34 17.02
CA GLN A 83 4.82 -0.27 16.93
C GLN A 83 4.87 -1.74 17.37
N TYR A 84 3.83 -2.21 18.06
CA TYR A 84 3.79 -3.61 18.51
C TYR A 84 3.61 -4.59 17.35
N LYS A 85 2.78 -4.22 16.36
CA LYS A 85 2.50 -4.99 15.15
C LYS A 85 2.64 -4.10 13.91
N PRO A 86 2.87 -4.69 12.72
CA PRO A 86 2.94 -3.93 11.47
C PRO A 86 1.70 -3.08 11.23
N VAL A 87 1.90 -1.84 10.81
CA VAL A 87 0.79 -0.92 10.46
C VAL A 87 0.16 -1.26 9.11
N PHE A 88 0.90 -1.88 8.19
CA PHE A 88 0.41 -2.36 6.90
C PHE A 88 0.39 -3.89 6.84
N SER A 89 -0.58 -4.43 6.12
CA SER A 89 -0.71 -5.86 5.83
C SER A 89 -1.01 -6.05 4.35
N PRO A 90 0.01 -6.16 3.49
CA PRO A 90 -0.18 -6.44 2.07
C PRO A 90 -0.52 -7.91 1.81
N SER A 91 -1.36 -8.17 0.82
CA SER A 91 -1.73 -9.52 0.37
C SER A 91 -1.98 -9.55 -1.13
N LEU A 92 -1.59 -10.65 -1.78
CA LEU A 92 -1.90 -10.89 -3.20
C LEU A 92 -3.26 -11.56 -3.33
N PHE A 93 -4.06 -11.11 -4.29
CA PHE A 93 -5.33 -11.73 -4.63
C PHE A 93 -5.51 -11.78 -6.15
N GLY A 94 -6.21 -12.79 -6.63
CA GLY A 94 -6.47 -12.98 -8.06
C GLY A 94 -7.90 -13.45 -8.29
N GLU A 95 -8.23 -13.76 -9.55
CA GLU A 95 -9.54 -14.34 -9.86
C GLU A 95 -9.71 -15.72 -9.20
N ILE A 96 -8.62 -16.48 -9.12
CA ILE A 96 -8.53 -17.73 -8.38
C ILE A 96 -7.50 -17.61 -7.26
N LYS A 97 -7.71 -18.37 -6.18
CA LYS A 97 -6.69 -18.62 -5.17
C LYS A 97 -5.68 -19.64 -5.70
N GLY A 98 -4.39 -19.43 -5.45
CA GLY A 98 -3.33 -20.34 -5.88
C GLY A 98 -2.47 -19.78 -7.01
N PRO A 99 -1.72 -20.64 -7.73
CA PRO A 99 -0.69 -20.21 -8.68
C PRO A 99 -1.29 -19.50 -9.90
N ILE A 100 -0.69 -18.37 -10.26
CA ILE A 100 -1.00 -17.57 -11.45
C ILE A 100 0.33 -17.23 -12.14
N GLU A 101 0.44 -17.57 -13.42
CA GLU A 101 1.61 -17.20 -14.24
C GLU A 101 1.47 -15.75 -14.70
N THR A 102 2.24 -14.85 -14.09
CA THR A 102 2.16 -13.39 -14.34
C THR A 102 2.99 -12.97 -15.54
N ARG A 103 4.12 -13.65 -15.78
CA ARG A 103 4.93 -13.56 -16.99
C ARG A 103 5.39 -14.97 -17.36
N PRO A 104 5.70 -15.27 -18.64
CA PRO A 104 6.19 -16.59 -19.03
C PRO A 104 7.35 -17.06 -18.14
N GLY A 105 7.15 -18.18 -17.43
CA GLY A 105 8.13 -18.73 -16.50
C GLY A 105 8.20 -18.06 -15.11
N PHE A 106 7.29 -17.14 -14.79
CA PHE A 106 7.19 -16.47 -13.48
C PHE A 106 5.79 -16.61 -12.88
N THR A 107 5.67 -17.55 -11.94
CA THR A 107 4.42 -17.88 -11.24
C THR A 107 4.44 -17.38 -9.81
N VAL A 108 3.35 -16.75 -9.39
CA VAL A 108 3.12 -16.31 -8.01
C VAL A 108 1.75 -16.79 -7.54
N SER A 109 1.61 -17.05 -6.24
CA SER A 109 0.37 -17.57 -5.68
C SER A 109 -0.50 -16.46 -5.07
N ALA A 110 -1.75 -16.37 -5.52
CA ALA A 110 -2.79 -15.58 -4.86
C ALA A 110 -3.13 -16.21 -3.50
N THR A 111 -3.22 -15.37 -2.47
CA THR A 111 -3.58 -15.81 -1.11
C THR A 111 -5.09 -16.00 -0.92
N CYS A 112 -5.88 -15.26 -1.71
CA CYS A 112 -7.34 -15.33 -1.76
C CYS A 112 -7.83 -15.01 -3.19
N ASP A 113 -9.09 -15.35 -3.45
CA ASP A 113 -9.81 -15.01 -4.68
C ASP A 113 -10.71 -13.77 -4.49
N PHE A 114 -11.41 -13.35 -5.53
CA PHE A 114 -12.31 -12.19 -5.48
C PHE A 114 -13.43 -12.32 -4.44
N ASP A 115 -13.94 -13.52 -4.20
CA ASP A 115 -15.07 -13.76 -3.30
C ASP A 115 -14.62 -13.82 -1.83
N SER A 116 -13.43 -14.35 -1.58
CA SER A 116 -12.83 -14.48 -0.25
C SER A 116 -11.95 -13.32 0.18
N LEU A 117 -11.70 -12.32 -0.69
CA LEU A 117 -10.90 -11.15 -0.37
C LEU A 117 -11.51 -10.34 0.81
N PRO A 118 -10.83 -10.26 1.97
CA PRO A 118 -11.25 -9.38 3.05
C PRO A 118 -11.18 -7.93 2.60
N LYS A 119 -12.19 -7.11 2.92
CA LYS A 119 -12.29 -5.70 2.49
C LYS A 119 -10.96 -4.93 2.66
N PRO A 120 -10.23 -4.59 1.61
CA PRO A 120 -9.00 -3.82 1.74
C PRO A 120 -9.26 -2.33 2.00
N ASP A 121 -8.29 -1.67 2.61
CA ASP A 121 -8.25 -0.21 2.72
C ASP A 121 -7.65 0.41 1.45
N VAL A 122 -6.72 -0.31 0.81
CA VAL A 122 -6.09 0.05 -0.47
C VAL A 122 -6.13 -1.11 -1.44
N LEU A 123 -6.56 -0.87 -2.67
CA LEU A 123 -6.42 -1.78 -3.80
C LEU A 123 -5.34 -1.28 -4.75
N ILE A 124 -4.34 -2.10 -5.04
CA ILE A 124 -3.33 -1.88 -6.09
C ILE A 124 -3.70 -2.70 -7.33
N VAL A 125 -3.79 -2.02 -8.48
CA VAL A 125 -4.10 -2.60 -9.79
C VAL A 125 -2.86 -2.47 -10.69
N PRO A 126 -2.10 -3.55 -10.93
CA PRO A 126 -0.92 -3.51 -11.77
C PRO A 126 -1.29 -3.39 -13.25
N GLY A 127 -0.31 -3.04 -14.09
CA GLY A 127 -0.40 -3.20 -15.54
C GLY A 127 0.14 -4.54 -16.01
N GLY A 128 0.52 -4.58 -17.29
CA GLY A 128 0.89 -5.79 -18.02
C GLY A 128 -0.05 -6.04 -19.20
N ASP A 129 -0.25 -7.31 -19.54
CA ASP A 129 -1.23 -7.74 -20.54
C ASP A 129 -2.66 -7.63 -19.98
N HIS A 130 -3.16 -6.40 -19.97
CA HIS A 130 -4.37 -5.99 -19.26
C HIS A 130 -5.66 -6.15 -20.07
N GLU A 131 -5.58 -6.32 -21.40
CA GLU A 131 -6.74 -6.39 -22.30
C GLU A 131 -7.77 -7.45 -21.88
N PRO A 132 -7.39 -8.69 -21.49
CA PRO A 132 -8.35 -9.68 -21.00
C PRO A 132 -9.15 -9.18 -19.79
N GLN A 133 -8.52 -8.37 -18.93
CA GLN A 133 -9.14 -7.85 -17.71
C GLN A 133 -10.19 -6.77 -17.98
N LEU A 134 -10.17 -6.14 -19.15
CA LEU A 134 -11.16 -5.12 -19.54
C LEU A 134 -12.55 -5.73 -19.79
N THR A 135 -12.63 -7.03 -20.05
CA THR A 135 -13.91 -7.76 -20.15
C THR A 135 -14.24 -8.60 -18.90
N ASN A 136 -13.35 -8.58 -17.89
CA ASN A 136 -13.54 -9.33 -16.65
C ASN A 136 -14.58 -8.64 -15.75
N THR A 137 -15.86 -8.92 -16.01
CA THR A 137 -16.98 -8.30 -15.29
C THR A 137 -16.92 -8.48 -13.78
N LYS A 138 -16.40 -9.63 -13.28
CA LYS A 138 -16.23 -9.89 -11.85
C LYS A 138 -15.23 -8.93 -11.23
N LEU A 139 -14.06 -8.77 -11.84
CA LEU A 139 -13.03 -7.83 -11.38
C LEU A 139 -13.55 -6.39 -11.37
N LEU A 140 -14.17 -5.95 -12.48
CA LEU A 140 -14.70 -4.59 -12.61
C LEU A 140 -15.80 -4.29 -11.58
N GLN A 141 -16.70 -5.25 -11.33
CA GLN A 141 -17.73 -5.12 -10.31
C GLN A 141 -17.14 -5.11 -8.89
N LYS A 142 -16.20 -6.01 -8.59
CA LYS A 142 -15.52 -6.05 -7.29
C LYS A 142 -14.82 -4.73 -7.00
N MET A 143 -14.07 -4.19 -7.97
CA MET A 143 -13.39 -2.90 -7.84
C MET A 143 -14.36 -1.75 -7.55
N ARG A 144 -15.50 -1.69 -8.26
CA ARG A 144 -16.54 -0.70 -7.98
C ARG A 144 -17.14 -0.85 -6.58
N SER A 145 -17.41 -2.08 -6.13
CA SER A 145 -17.92 -2.34 -4.77
C SER A 145 -16.94 -1.87 -3.71
N LEU A 146 -15.66 -2.26 -3.84
CA LEU A 146 -14.61 -1.85 -2.92
C LEU A 146 -14.49 -0.33 -2.85
N TYR A 147 -14.52 0.35 -4.00
CA TYR A 147 -14.53 1.80 -4.04
C TYR A 147 -15.78 2.39 -3.37
N ALA A 148 -16.97 1.88 -3.64
CA ALA A 148 -18.18 2.36 -2.97
C ALA A 148 -18.10 2.21 -1.43
N GLU A 149 -17.45 1.15 -0.96
CA GLU A 149 -17.24 0.85 0.45
C GLU A 149 -16.11 1.67 1.13
N GLY A 150 -15.44 2.56 0.40
CA GLY A 150 -14.42 3.45 0.95
C GLY A 150 -12.97 3.06 0.65
N CYS A 151 -12.74 1.98 -0.11
CA CYS A 151 -11.39 1.59 -0.52
C CYS A 151 -10.74 2.67 -1.40
N LEU A 152 -9.45 2.91 -1.18
CA LEU A 152 -8.59 3.69 -2.07
C LEU A 152 -8.13 2.81 -3.23
N ILE A 153 -8.25 3.29 -4.46
CA ILE A 153 -7.80 2.55 -5.66
C ILE A 153 -6.52 3.19 -6.18
N ALA A 154 -5.49 2.39 -6.39
CA ALA A 154 -4.23 2.82 -6.97
C ALA A 154 -3.89 1.94 -8.17
N SER A 155 -3.48 2.53 -9.30
CA SER A 155 -3.00 1.77 -10.44
C SER A 155 -1.55 2.08 -10.79
N VAL A 156 -0.88 1.09 -11.35
CA VAL A 156 0.46 1.19 -11.91
C VAL A 156 0.40 0.87 -13.39
N CYS A 157 1.16 1.62 -14.20
CA CYS A 157 1.29 1.39 -15.65
C CYS A 157 -0.08 1.32 -16.32
N THR A 158 -0.26 0.33 -17.21
CA THR A 158 -1.50 0.05 -17.92
C THR A 158 -2.65 -0.45 -17.04
N GLY A 159 -2.44 -0.66 -15.73
CA GLY A 159 -3.53 -0.91 -14.78
C GLY A 159 -4.56 0.23 -14.76
N ALA A 160 -4.16 1.44 -15.19
CA ALA A 160 -5.06 2.57 -15.41
C ALA A 160 -6.20 2.25 -16.40
N PHE A 161 -5.99 1.39 -17.40
CA PHE A 161 -7.03 0.96 -18.34
C PHE A 161 -8.11 0.13 -17.64
N ILE A 162 -7.73 -0.75 -16.72
CA ILE A 162 -8.68 -1.56 -15.94
C ILE A 162 -9.52 -0.65 -15.04
N VAL A 163 -8.89 0.34 -14.39
CA VAL A 163 -9.62 1.33 -13.59
C VAL A 163 -10.51 2.22 -14.47
N ALA A 164 -10.07 2.58 -15.67
CA ALA A 164 -10.86 3.35 -16.64
C ALA A 164 -12.12 2.57 -17.08
N GLU A 165 -11.96 1.30 -17.46
CA GLU A 165 -13.04 0.41 -17.88
C GLU A 165 -14.07 0.17 -16.78
N SER A 166 -13.66 0.19 -15.51
CA SER A 166 -14.60 0.12 -14.39
C SER A 166 -15.56 1.33 -14.32
N GLY A 167 -15.23 2.43 -15.03
CA GLY A 167 -15.95 3.70 -15.03
C GLY A 167 -15.51 4.67 -13.93
N LEU A 168 -14.62 4.24 -13.03
CA LEU A 168 -14.21 5.02 -11.86
C LEU A 168 -13.42 6.29 -12.24
N LEU A 169 -12.71 6.29 -13.37
CA LEU A 169 -11.95 7.45 -13.85
C LEU A 169 -12.77 8.46 -14.69
N ASN A 170 -14.04 8.18 -14.99
CA ASN A 170 -14.86 9.12 -15.76
C ASN A 170 -14.91 10.51 -15.10
N GLY A 171 -14.61 11.55 -15.88
CA GLY A 171 -14.55 12.94 -15.45
C GLY A 171 -13.35 13.29 -14.56
N LYS A 172 -12.32 12.45 -14.51
CA LYS A 172 -11.16 12.62 -13.62
C LYS A 172 -9.85 12.67 -14.38
N GLU A 173 -8.84 13.18 -13.70
CA GLU A 173 -7.46 13.14 -14.17
C GLU A 173 -6.81 11.80 -13.83
N CYS A 174 -5.98 11.31 -14.74
CA CYS A 174 -5.11 10.17 -14.48
C CYS A 174 -3.81 10.26 -15.28
N THR A 175 -2.86 9.39 -14.96
CA THR A 175 -1.69 9.08 -15.80
C THR A 175 -1.65 7.57 -16.04
N THR A 176 -0.78 7.12 -16.94
CA THR A 176 -0.50 5.72 -17.26
C THR A 176 0.93 5.63 -17.78
N HIS A 177 1.37 4.45 -18.22
CA HIS A 177 2.63 4.32 -18.92
C HIS A 177 2.69 5.26 -20.15
N HIS A 178 3.84 5.90 -20.36
CA HIS A 178 3.99 6.95 -21.37
C HIS A 178 3.65 6.50 -22.80
N GLU A 179 3.99 5.27 -23.17
CA GLU A 179 3.65 4.69 -24.47
C GLU A 179 2.14 4.51 -24.68
N ASP A 180 1.39 4.36 -23.58
CA ASP A 180 -0.04 4.04 -23.59
C ASP A 180 -0.94 5.26 -23.32
N ALA A 181 -0.36 6.42 -23.01
CA ALA A 181 -1.11 7.62 -22.64
C ALA A 181 -2.07 8.08 -23.76
N ALA A 182 -1.60 8.06 -25.01
CA ALA A 182 -2.43 8.41 -26.17
C ALA A 182 -3.57 7.39 -26.37
N GLY A 183 -3.28 6.09 -26.23
CA GLY A 183 -4.27 5.01 -26.36
C GLY A 183 -5.35 5.11 -25.28
N LEU A 184 -4.96 5.38 -24.03
CA LEU A 184 -5.91 5.57 -22.93
C LEU A 184 -6.84 6.75 -23.18
N GLN A 185 -6.30 7.89 -23.62
CA GLN A 185 -7.08 9.09 -23.90
C GLN A 185 -8.07 8.87 -25.05
N GLN A 186 -7.65 8.15 -26.10
CA GLN A 186 -8.50 7.83 -27.25
C GLN A 186 -9.64 6.88 -26.87
N ARG A 187 -9.35 5.83 -26.10
CA ARG A 187 -10.34 4.81 -25.71
C ARG A 187 -11.37 5.33 -24.72
N TYR A 188 -10.97 6.24 -23.83
CA TYR A 188 -11.83 6.78 -22.77
C TYR A 188 -11.90 8.32 -22.82
N PRO A 189 -12.68 8.91 -23.75
CA PRO A 189 -12.71 10.35 -23.98
C PRO A 189 -13.26 11.19 -22.82
N LYS A 190 -13.88 10.55 -21.81
CA LYS A 190 -14.36 11.21 -20.58
C LYS A 190 -13.26 11.38 -19.53
N ILE A 191 -12.09 10.80 -19.73
CA ILE A 191 -10.94 10.87 -18.82
C ILE A 191 -10.01 11.99 -19.32
N ARG A 192 -9.41 12.74 -18.39
CA ARG A 192 -8.34 13.68 -18.71
C ARG A 192 -6.99 13.01 -18.43
N VAL A 193 -6.34 12.48 -19.46
CA VAL A 193 -5.02 11.86 -19.32
C VAL A 193 -3.95 12.95 -19.25
N ILE A 194 -3.13 12.92 -18.20
CA ILE A 194 -2.00 13.82 -18.00
C ILE A 194 -0.72 13.03 -18.31
N PRO A 195 -0.17 13.12 -19.53
CA PRO A 195 1.07 12.42 -19.89
C PRO A 195 2.25 12.93 -19.06
N ASP A 196 3.31 12.14 -19.02
CA ASP A 196 4.62 12.48 -18.40
C ASP A 196 4.58 12.77 -16.88
N LYS A 197 3.44 12.58 -16.23
CA LYS A 197 3.34 12.61 -14.77
C LYS A 197 3.63 11.23 -14.20
N ARG A 198 4.53 11.18 -13.21
CA ARG A 198 4.81 9.94 -12.46
C ARG A 198 3.59 9.46 -11.71
N ILE A 199 2.86 10.37 -11.07
CA ILE A 199 1.67 10.09 -10.26
C ILE A 199 0.63 11.19 -10.49
N VAL A 200 -0.63 10.78 -10.57
CA VAL A 200 -1.79 11.67 -10.52
C VAL A 200 -2.76 11.16 -9.45
N ALA A 201 -3.15 12.06 -8.55
CA ALA A 201 -4.18 11.82 -7.54
C ALA A 201 -5.50 12.47 -7.98
N ALA A 202 -6.60 11.73 -7.89
CA ALA A 202 -7.94 12.18 -8.27
C ALA A 202 -8.98 11.79 -7.20
N ALA A 203 -10.23 12.23 -7.41
CA ALA A 203 -11.36 11.95 -6.52
C ALA A 203 -11.05 12.28 -5.04
N CYS A 204 -10.55 13.48 -4.77
CA CYS A 204 -10.12 13.93 -3.44
C CYS A 204 -9.08 12.99 -2.78
N GLY A 205 -8.21 12.38 -3.61
CA GLY A 205 -7.19 11.43 -3.16
C GLY A 205 -7.76 10.07 -2.75
N ARG A 206 -8.80 9.61 -3.45
CA ARG A 206 -9.32 8.24 -3.35
C ARG A 206 -8.96 7.36 -4.53
N ILE A 207 -8.49 7.97 -5.63
CA ILE A 207 -7.95 7.26 -6.78
C ILE A 207 -6.57 7.83 -7.06
N PHE A 208 -5.58 6.96 -7.21
CA PHE A 208 -4.24 7.30 -7.64
C PHE A 208 -3.89 6.49 -8.89
N THR A 209 -3.18 7.11 -9.81
CA THR A 209 -2.64 6.43 -10.99
C THR A 209 -1.18 6.80 -11.11
N SER A 210 -0.35 5.85 -11.51
CA SER A 210 1.07 6.07 -11.75
C SER A 210 1.48 5.60 -13.13
N ALA A 211 2.61 6.13 -13.60
CA ALA A 211 3.22 5.74 -14.86
C ALA A 211 3.84 4.33 -14.76
N GLY A 212 4.97 4.10 -15.42
CA GLY A 212 5.63 2.78 -15.43
C GLY A 212 6.14 2.31 -14.07
N ILE A 213 6.76 1.14 -14.09
CA ILE A 213 7.26 0.36 -12.95
C ILE A 213 7.82 1.20 -11.79
N SER A 214 8.83 2.06 -12.05
CA SER A 214 9.47 2.82 -10.98
C SER A 214 8.52 3.82 -10.30
N ALA A 215 7.55 4.37 -11.04
CA ALA A 215 6.55 5.27 -10.51
C ALA A 215 5.52 4.54 -9.63
N GLY A 216 5.33 3.23 -9.81
CA GLY A 216 4.53 2.40 -8.91
C GLY A 216 5.15 2.27 -7.52
N ILE A 217 6.49 2.23 -7.44
CA ILE A 217 7.22 2.25 -6.15
C ILE A 217 7.06 3.62 -5.48
N ASP A 218 7.27 4.71 -6.22
CA ASP A 218 7.03 6.07 -5.71
C ASP A 218 5.60 6.28 -5.23
N LEU A 219 4.61 5.77 -5.97
CA LEU A 219 3.20 5.81 -5.59
C LEU A 219 2.97 5.09 -4.28
N SER A 220 3.58 3.94 -4.10
CA SER A 220 3.41 3.17 -2.86
C SER A 220 4.04 3.91 -1.68
N LEU A 221 5.18 4.59 -1.85
CA LEU A 221 5.81 5.41 -0.82
C LEU A 221 4.98 6.67 -0.49
N GLU A 222 4.39 7.31 -1.50
CA GLU A 222 3.45 8.42 -1.32
C GLU A 222 2.22 7.97 -0.52
N LEU A 223 1.68 6.78 -0.82
CA LEU A 223 0.57 6.20 -0.07
C LEU A 223 0.97 5.84 1.36
N VAL A 224 2.18 5.32 1.61
CA VAL A 224 2.69 5.12 2.98
C VAL A 224 2.74 6.46 3.73
N SER A 225 3.26 7.51 3.09
CA SER A 225 3.33 8.86 3.68
C SER A 225 1.95 9.40 4.04
N ARG A 226 0.97 9.21 3.15
CA ARG A 226 -0.42 9.67 3.34
C ARG A 226 -1.19 8.89 4.39
N LEU A 227 -1.01 7.57 4.43
CA LEU A 227 -1.81 6.66 5.25
C LEU A 227 -1.23 6.42 6.66
N ALA A 228 0.08 6.63 6.83
CA ALA A 228 0.76 6.60 8.11
C ALA A 228 1.41 7.97 8.38
N ASP A 229 2.66 8.14 7.96
CA ASP A 229 3.37 9.43 8.04
C ASP A 229 4.60 9.43 7.11
N GLU A 230 5.09 10.65 6.82
CA GLU A 230 6.24 10.87 5.94
C GLU A 230 7.54 10.28 6.49
N THR A 231 7.68 10.20 7.82
CA THR A 231 8.89 9.63 8.45
C THR A 231 8.99 8.14 8.12
N LEU A 232 7.89 7.40 8.26
CA LEU A 232 7.83 5.99 7.93
C LEU A 232 8.10 5.75 6.44
N ALA A 233 7.55 6.58 5.55
CA ALA A 233 7.83 6.48 4.11
C ALA A 233 9.33 6.66 3.80
N ARG A 234 10.00 7.67 4.40
CA ARG A 234 11.43 7.90 4.21
C ARG A 234 12.29 6.78 4.79
N GLU A 235 11.95 6.26 5.97
CA GLU A 235 12.64 5.10 6.54
C GLU A 235 12.44 3.84 5.69
N THR A 236 11.27 3.68 5.08
CA THR A 236 10.96 2.57 4.16
C THR A 236 11.83 2.67 2.91
N ALA A 237 11.85 3.82 2.24
CA ALA A 237 12.71 4.08 1.08
C ALA A 237 14.20 3.85 1.41
N ARG A 238 14.67 4.37 2.54
CA ARG A 238 16.06 4.17 3.01
C ARG A 238 16.36 2.69 3.25
N ASN A 239 15.45 1.94 3.86
CA ASN A 239 15.63 0.52 4.12
C ASN A 239 15.71 -0.30 2.83
N MET A 240 14.93 0.09 1.81
CA MET A 240 14.95 -0.52 0.48
C MET A 240 16.14 -0.08 -0.37
N ALA A 241 17.01 0.82 0.12
CA ALA A 241 18.04 1.50 -0.66
C ALA A 241 17.48 2.19 -1.93
N TYR A 242 16.24 2.66 -1.84
CA TYR A 242 15.53 3.32 -2.93
C TYR A 242 15.61 4.84 -2.77
N ARG A 243 16.03 5.55 -3.82
CA ARG A 243 16.04 7.01 -3.84
C ARG A 243 14.65 7.53 -4.17
N TRP A 244 13.88 7.81 -3.12
CA TRP A 244 12.58 8.46 -3.25
C TRP A 244 12.78 9.97 -3.38
N GLU A 245 12.60 10.50 -4.58
CA GLU A 245 12.55 11.94 -4.82
C GLU A 245 11.14 12.44 -4.49
N GLU A 246 11.03 13.45 -3.63
CA GLU A 246 9.73 14.07 -3.37
C GLU A 246 9.15 14.55 -4.70
N ILE A 247 8.01 13.98 -5.08
CA ILE A 247 7.28 14.42 -6.27
C ILE A 247 6.74 15.82 -5.94
N ASN A 248 7.42 16.85 -6.46
CA ASN A 248 7.16 18.28 -6.32
C ASN A 248 5.81 18.62 -5.65
N LYS A 249 5.82 18.88 -4.33
CA LYS A 249 4.67 19.34 -3.53
C LYS A 249 4.16 20.76 -3.91
N ASP A 250 4.52 21.28 -5.09
CA ASP A 250 4.28 22.68 -5.49
C ASP A 250 2.87 22.98 -6.04
N HIS A 251 1.93 22.03 -6.05
CA HIS A 251 0.64 22.24 -6.73
C HIS A 251 -0.59 22.49 -5.83
N HIS A 252 -0.42 22.63 -4.50
CA HIS A 252 -1.54 22.92 -3.59
C HIS A 252 -1.38 24.16 -2.70
N ARG A 253 -0.51 25.11 -3.07
CA ARG A 253 -0.57 26.48 -2.56
C ARG A 253 -1.14 27.43 -3.61
N LYS A 254 -2.47 27.46 -3.74
CA LYS A 254 -3.24 28.64 -4.16
C LYS A 254 -4.54 28.67 -3.39
#